data_AF-A0A3A8KGW8-F1
#
_entry.id   AF-A0A3A8KGW8-F1
#
_cell.length_a   1.000
_cell.length_b   1.000
_cell.length_c   1.000
_cell.angle_alpha   90.00
_cell.angle_beta   90.00
_cell.angle_gamma   90.00
#
_symmetry.space_group_name_H-M   'P 1'
#
loop_
_entity.id
_entity.type
_entity.pdbx_description
1 polymer ?
#
loop_
_entity_poly.entity_id
_entity_poly.type
_entity_poly.pdbx_seq_one_letter_code
_entity_poly.pdbx_strand_id
1 'polypeptide(L)'
;MTISTTLTIQNNSGCPIDNRGTPDYKDGSLSGAAPATSIAAGSSTTFKIEQKNSVSPGPEGTVTYTLETGNEQVPLSFYWNYSSGAQHHESYTATTNTALAPVTITQTDSSGDNHATTYRVDFKPRAPHEWDLVWALSVGLINKQLHALRYYQLIPSAFTHQASGGAQLTVTAMGDPTVSVPDDQTTHLDVHLPFTTATLQYVEGGVTKTQSLSGTTVIVSLDLSQAQVTDPNTLAATTAAKQYVQGLQSLNYSVYRLFLDLTQPSLFRSLQVVDASNKPVALSQAAQSALQATLAGVGHMDVAYTPQAPGSPASIVPTFAKERTTRYSANGNFSTLNVCMMSRGRKEPNWNSRFGFTAPLAATTNPDGTPAEARARLFLSQDTLGEGYLKPVVLPAIATASGIPVSTWHTGPLAYTCSGSKNNSAKNDGRGEFVQVNNGFDQYVLGTESIAFTTSPNTSQTDRCTVSLNGQFQVDIEVSQYPLDFIGLSLKDVLGKATYVQPWTGTITLQAGDGGKLVTSVSIVLGKAPAPDVDKTLDGWVFNALDKLLGWTSTSPQDEITQQAQKFANDLANTFRDNASTALDIEDCIVLPTGAAHDYSQFVFNSEGAVQVDVSFPG
;
A
#
# COMPACT_ATOMS: atom_id res chain seq x y z
N MET A 1 -8.84 50.69 24.81
CA MET A 1 -9.54 49.44 24.46
C MET A 1 -8.46 48.48 23.98
N THR A 2 -8.44 47.25 24.52
CA THR A 2 -7.47 46.23 24.11
C THR A 2 -8.28 45.10 23.54
N ILE A 3 -8.00 44.77 22.28
CA ILE A 3 -8.60 43.63 21.60
C ILE A 3 -7.62 42.47 21.74
N SER A 4 -8.12 41.28 22.08
CA SER A 4 -7.27 40.10 22.16
C SER A 4 -7.91 38.84 21.62
N THR A 5 -7.09 37.97 21.05
CA THR A 5 -7.47 36.61 20.67
C THR A 5 -6.52 35.61 21.32
N THR A 6 -7.07 34.62 21.99
CA THR A 6 -6.34 33.47 22.52
C THR A 6 -6.48 32.33 21.52
N LEU A 7 -5.36 31.74 21.11
CA LEU A 7 -5.31 30.69 20.11
C LEU A 7 -4.72 29.44 20.74
N THR A 8 -5.45 28.34 20.66
CA THR A 8 -5.01 27.04 21.13
C THR A 8 -4.85 26.11 19.93
N ILE A 9 -3.69 25.47 19.79
CA ILE A 9 -3.48 24.38 18.83
C ILE A 9 -3.38 23.10 19.64
N GLN A 10 -4.38 22.24 19.47
CA GLN A 10 -4.47 20.94 20.12
C GLN A 10 -4.03 19.85 19.16
N ASN A 11 -3.04 19.07 19.57
CA ASN A 11 -2.50 17.98 18.78
C ASN A 11 -3.15 16.64 19.17
N ASN A 12 -4.17 16.23 18.42
CA ASN A 12 -4.83 14.93 18.57
C ASN A 12 -4.45 13.94 17.46
N SER A 13 -3.44 14.26 16.66
CA SER A 13 -3.02 13.47 15.51
C SER A 13 -2.29 12.15 15.88
N GLY A 14 -1.81 12.03 17.10
CA GLY A 14 -0.90 10.95 17.49
C GLY A 14 0.55 11.14 17.01
N CYS A 15 0.84 12.24 16.29
CA CYS A 15 2.16 12.63 15.78
C CYS A 15 2.52 14.05 16.28
N PRO A 16 3.78 14.39 16.55
CA PRO A 16 4.25 15.69 16.92
C PRO A 16 4.06 16.65 15.76
N ILE A 17 3.85 17.88 16.16
CA ILE A 17 3.71 19.01 15.27
C ILE A 17 4.90 19.90 15.57
N ASP A 18 5.81 20.01 14.62
CA ASP A 18 7.04 20.79 14.76
C ASP A 18 6.95 22.09 13.99
N ASN A 19 7.49 23.16 14.56
CA ASN A 19 7.38 24.49 13.97
C ASN A 19 8.23 24.60 12.70
N ARG A 20 7.64 25.13 11.62
CA ARG A 20 8.27 25.29 10.31
C ARG A 20 8.80 26.72 10.06
N GLY A 21 8.53 27.68 10.95
CA GLY A 21 8.95 29.06 10.73
C GLY A 21 8.66 30.02 11.89
N THR A 22 8.98 31.30 11.68
CA THR A 22 8.58 32.36 12.61
C THR A 22 7.10 32.68 12.38
N PRO A 23 6.27 32.76 13.44
CA PRO A 23 4.90 33.21 13.28
C PRO A 23 4.86 34.60 12.62
N ASP A 24 3.94 34.78 11.67
CA ASP A 24 3.72 36.05 10.98
C ASP A 24 2.58 36.80 11.66
N TYR A 25 2.92 37.78 12.49
CA TYR A 25 1.97 38.66 13.17
C TYR A 25 1.79 39.92 12.31
N LYS A 26 0.81 39.90 11.40
CA LYS A 26 0.51 41.06 10.54
C LYS A 26 -0.02 42.23 11.35
N ASP A 27 -0.95 41.95 12.26
CA ASP A 27 -1.55 42.92 13.16
C ASP A 27 -1.64 42.37 14.60
N GLY A 28 -1.32 43.24 15.56
CA GLY A 28 -1.23 42.87 16.97
C GLY A 28 0.16 42.41 17.40
N SER A 29 0.28 42.06 18.68
CA SER A 29 1.55 41.66 19.30
C SER A 29 1.33 40.47 20.24
N LEU A 30 2.30 39.57 20.28
CA LEU A 30 2.28 38.45 21.21
C LEU A 30 2.26 38.96 22.65
N SER A 31 1.29 38.46 23.43
CA SER A 31 1.16 38.73 24.86
C SER A 31 1.42 37.45 25.63
N GLY A 32 2.53 37.40 26.37
CA GLY A 32 2.95 36.23 27.13
C GLY A 32 3.80 35.24 26.32
N ALA A 33 3.49 33.94 26.44
CA ALA A 33 4.30 32.87 25.85
C ALA A 33 4.10 32.76 24.34
N ALA A 34 5.20 32.58 23.62
CA ALA A 34 5.16 32.29 22.19
C ALA A 34 4.54 30.90 21.92
N PRO A 35 3.95 30.69 20.74
CA PRO A 35 3.57 29.36 20.30
C PRO A 35 4.74 28.39 20.43
N ALA A 36 4.47 27.18 20.93
CA ALA A 36 5.52 26.19 21.17
C ALA A 36 6.23 25.80 19.85
N THR A 37 7.53 25.53 19.92
CA THR A 37 8.32 25.08 18.77
C THR A 37 8.05 23.62 18.40
N SER A 38 7.50 22.84 19.34
CA SER A 38 7.02 21.48 19.11
C SER A 38 5.82 21.21 20.02
N ILE A 39 4.82 20.50 19.50
CA ILE A 39 3.61 20.11 20.22
C ILE A 39 3.54 18.58 20.19
N ALA A 40 3.80 17.92 21.31
CA ALA A 40 3.73 16.46 21.41
C ALA A 40 2.31 15.92 21.17
N ALA A 41 2.21 14.65 20.78
CA ALA A 41 0.93 13.98 20.64
C ALA A 41 0.10 14.04 21.94
N GLY A 42 -1.19 14.35 21.83
CA GLY A 42 -2.09 14.52 22.98
C GLY A 42 -1.88 15.83 23.76
N SER A 43 -0.95 16.68 23.34
CA SER A 43 -0.65 17.98 24.00
C SER A 43 -1.25 19.15 23.21
N SER A 44 -1.18 20.35 23.80
CA SER A 44 -1.60 21.59 23.15
C SER A 44 -0.65 22.73 23.44
N THR A 45 -0.55 23.69 22.53
CA THR A 45 0.04 25.00 22.81
C THR A 45 -1.03 26.07 22.79
N THR A 46 -0.91 27.06 23.67
CA THR A 46 -1.82 28.21 23.74
C THR A 46 -1.01 29.48 23.79
N PHE A 47 -1.39 30.46 22.97
CA PHE A 47 -0.75 31.77 22.92
C PHE A 47 -1.78 32.86 22.69
N LYS A 48 -1.46 34.09 23.10
CA LYS A 48 -2.38 35.22 23.07
C LYS A 48 -1.81 36.34 22.21
N ILE A 49 -2.64 36.88 21.31
CA ILE A 49 -2.30 38.07 20.52
C ILE A 49 -3.16 39.23 21.00
N GLU A 50 -2.51 40.35 21.32
CA GLU A 50 -3.15 41.58 21.78
C GLU A 50 -2.85 42.74 20.85
N GLN A 51 -3.85 43.57 20.60
CA GLN A 51 -3.69 44.83 19.90
C GLN A 51 -4.28 45.96 20.72
N LYS A 52 -3.47 46.98 20.96
CA LYS A 52 -3.85 48.17 21.72
C LYS A 52 -4.34 49.27 20.79
N ASN A 53 -5.50 49.09 20.18
CA ASN A 53 -6.18 50.10 19.36
C ASN A 53 -7.68 50.14 19.67
N SER A 54 -8.30 51.32 19.54
CA SER A 54 -9.73 51.54 19.76
C SER A 54 -10.61 51.34 18.51
N VAL A 55 -10.00 50.97 17.37
CA VAL A 55 -10.67 50.79 16.07
C VAL A 55 -9.91 49.74 15.24
N SER A 56 -10.62 49.03 14.36
CA SER A 56 -10.11 48.10 13.34
C SER A 56 -8.85 48.60 12.60
N PRO A 57 -7.92 47.72 12.18
CA PRO A 57 -7.96 46.26 12.25
C PRO A 57 -7.70 45.72 13.66
N GLY A 58 -8.24 44.54 13.94
CA GLY A 58 -7.88 43.73 15.11
C GLY A 58 -6.77 42.72 14.77
N PRO A 59 -6.42 41.80 15.69
CA PRO A 59 -5.30 40.89 15.48
C PRO A 59 -5.44 40.02 14.22
N GLU A 60 -4.41 40.02 13.37
CA GLU A 60 -4.28 39.18 12.19
C GLU A 60 -2.91 38.50 12.18
N GLY A 61 -2.88 37.22 11.82
CA GLY A 61 -1.61 36.56 11.59
C GLY A 61 -1.75 35.10 11.20
N THR A 62 -0.60 34.47 11.03
CA THR A 62 -0.48 33.06 10.68
C THR A 62 0.63 32.40 11.48
N VAL A 63 0.42 31.16 11.89
CA VAL A 63 1.49 30.29 12.39
C VAL A 63 1.55 29.00 11.57
N THR A 64 2.76 28.59 11.20
CA THR A 64 2.99 27.43 10.33
C THR A 64 3.74 26.34 11.06
N TYR A 65 3.26 25.10 10.91
CA TYR A 65 3.86 23.91 11.48
C TYR A 65 4.01 22.82 10.41
N THR A 66 4.65 21.73 10.79
CA THR A 66 4.73 20.48 10.03
C THR A 66 4.27 19.36 10.95
N LEU A 67 3.34 18.53 10.47
CA LEU A 67 2.99 17.26 11.09
C LEU A 67 3.92 16.18 10.55
N GLU A 68 4.71 15.56 11.43
CA GLU A 68 5.61 14.46 11.07
C GLU A 68 4.85 13.14 11.09
N THR A 69 4.33 12.70 9.93
CA THR A 69 3.50 11.47 9.87
C THR A 69 4.33 10.18 9.92
N GLY A 70 5.67 10.30 9.96
CA GLY A 70 6.66 9.23 9.83
C GLY A 70 7.07 8.99 8.38
N ASN A 71 6.10 8.92 7.48
CA ASN A 71 6.31 8.74 6.04
C ASN A 71 6.49 10.06 5.28
N GLU A 72 5.75 11.08 5.68
CA GLU A 72 5.68 12.37 5.00
C GLU A 72 5.54 13.53 5.99
N GLN A 73 5.99 14.70 5.55
CA GLN A 73 5.85 15.97 6.27
C GLN A 73 4.63 16.71 5.73
N VAL A 74 3.59 16.82 6.54
CA VAL A 74 2.36 17.52 6.15
C VAL A 74 2.42 18.96 6.67
N PRO A 75 2.57 19.98 5.81
CA PRO A 75 2.50 21.36 6.24
C PRO A 75 1.12 21.71 6.79
N LEU A 76 1.13 22.41 7.92
CA LEU A 76 -0.04 22.96 8.59
C LEU A 76 0.11 24.47 8.67
N SER A 77 -0.95 25.20 8.36
CA SER A 77 -1.00 26.66 8.52
C SER A 77 -2.28 27.03 9.25
N PHE A 78 -2.16 27.84 10.30
CA PHE A 78 -3.28 28.30 11.11
C PHE A 78 -3.36 29.82 11.01
N TYR A 79 -4.41 30.31 10.35
CA TYR A 79 -4.66 31.72 10.10
C TYR A 79 -5.80 32.22 10.96
N TRP A 80 -5.59 33.39 11.58
CA TRP A 80 -6.64 34.12 12.28
C TRP A 80 -6.72 35.55 11.75
N ASN A 81 -7.95 36.05 11.69
CA ASN A 81 -8.23 37.44 11.43
C ASN A 81 -9.44 37.86 12.24
N TYR A 82 -9.24 38.89 13.05
CA TYR A 82 -10.25 39.47 13.89
C TYR A 82 -10.38 40.97 13.61
N SER A 83 -11.61 41.47 13.51
CA SER A 83 -11.91 42.90 13.38
C SER A 83 -12.87 43.37 14.48
N SER A 84 -12.66 44.59 14.99
CA SER A 84 -13.55 45.21 15.99
C SER A 84 -14.61 46.11 15.35
N GLY A 85 -15.83 46.14 15.92
CA GLY A 85 -16.93 47.02 15.52
C GLY A 85 -18.29 46.31 15.41
N ALA A 86 -19.37 47.06 15.15
CA ALA A 86 -20.76 46.57 15.19
C ALA A 86 -21.11 45.43 14.21
N GLN A 87 -20.23 45.13 13.25
CA GLN A 87 -20.34 44.00 12.30
C GLN A 87 -19.12 43.08 12.40
N HIS A 88 -18.72 42.72 13.63
CA HIS A 88 -17.59 41.82 13.92
C HIS A 88 -17.42 40.73 12.86
N HIS A 89 -16.38 40.84 12.03
CA HIS A 89 -16.03 39.78 11.08
C HIS A 89 -14.83 39.03 11.63
N GLU A 90 -15.05 37.75 11.90
CA GLU A 90 -14.03 36.82 12.39
C GLU A 90 -13.81 35.74 11.35
N SER A 91 -12.53 35.49 11.03
CA SER A 91 -12.15 34.41 10.13
C SER A 91 -11.01 33.62 10.75
N TYR A 92 -11.27 32.35 11.00
CA TYR A 92 -10.29 31.38 11.42
C TYR A 92 -10.25 30.30 10.37
N THR A 93 -9.07 30.06 9.79
CA THR A 93 -8.88 29.02 8.79
C THR A 93 -7.64 28.22 9.11
N ALA A 94 -7.65 26.96 8.69
CA ALA A 94 -6.48 26.13 8.72
C ALA A 94 -6.32 25.49 7.35
N THR A 95 -5.12 25.57 6.78
CA THR A 95 -4.81 24.88 5.53
C THR A 95 -3.84 23.75 5.77
N THR A 96 -4.20 22.60 5.22
CA THR A 96 -3.32 21.45 5.00
C THR A 96 -3.36 21.15 3.51
N ASN A 97 -2.24 20.71 2.95
CA ASN A 97 -2.17 20.27 1.56
C ASN A 97 -2.66 18.82 1.37
N THR A 98 -3.17 18.15 2.41
CA THR A 98 -3.59 16.76 2.34
C THR A 98 -4.87 16.49 3.13
N ALA A 99 -5.67 15.52 2.69
CA ALA A 99 -6.80 15.00 3.48
C ALA A 99 -6.34 14.20 4.73
N LEU A 100 -5.03 14.04 4.94
CA LEU A 100 -4.43 13.22 5.99
C LEU A 100 -4.44 13.91 7.35
N ALA A 101 -4.42 15.24 7.41
CA ALA A 101 -4.36 16.00 8.65
C ALA A 101 -5.54 16.99 8.77
N PRO A 102 -6.78 16.49 8.92
CA PRO A 102 -7.94 17.37 9.06
C PRO A 102 -7.80 18.23 10.31
N VAL A 103 -8.19 19.50 10.18
CA VAL A 103 -8.19 20.46 11.28
C VAL A 103 -9.63 20.88 11.57
N THR A 104 -10.08 20.65 12.80
CA THR A 104 -11.35 21.14 13.30
C THR A 104 -11.14 22.47 14.01
N ILE A 105 -11.92 23.49 13.63
CA ILE A 105 -11.84 24.83 14.23
C ILE A 105 -13.05 25.00 15.14
N THR A 106 -12.82 25.29 16.42
CA THR A 106 -13.87 25.56 17.40
C THR A 106 -13.64 26.92 18.02
N GLN A 107 -14.56 27.85 17.78
CA GLN A 107 -14.61 29.11 18.50
C GLN A 107 -15.15 28.84 19.91
N THR A 108 -14.41 29.29 20.92
CA THR A 108 -14.66 29.01 22.34
C THR A 108 -15.09 30.24 23.14
N ASP A 109 -14.87 31.44 22.61
CA ASP A 109 -15.46 32.69 23.11
C ASP A 109 -15.65 33.66 21.93
N SER A 110 -16.82 34.29 21.85
CA SER A 110 -17.24 35.21 20.77
C SER A 110 -17.80 36.53 21.29
N SER A 111 -17.65 36.81 22.60
CA SER A 111 -18.29 37.96 23.24
C SER A 111 -17.30 39.06 23.65
N GLY A 112 -17.53 40.28 23.16
CA GLY A 112 -16.78 41.47 23.55
C GLY A 112 -15.47 41.67 22.77
N ASP A 113 -14.40 42.09 23.48
CA ASP A 113 -13.08 42.40 22.90
C ASP A 113 -12.06 41.26 23.11
N ASN A 114 -12.49 40.13 23.66
CA ASN A 114 -11.64 38.98 23.98
C ASN A 114 -12.23 37.74 23.33
N HIS A 115 -11.45 37.12 22.47
CA HIS A 115 -11.87 35.96 21.69
C HIS A 115 -10.97 34.78 21.99
N ALA A 116 -11.49 33.58 21.80
CA ALA A 116 -10.72 32.37 21.98
C ALA A 116 -11.10 31.36 20.89
N THR A 117 -10.10 30.80 20.21
CA THR A 117 -10.30 29.76 19.20
C THR A 117 -9.35 28.59 19.42
N THR A 118 -9.88 27.38 19.26
CA THR A 118 -9.11 26.13 19.28
C THR A 118 -9.04 25.52 17.89
N TYR A 119 -7.83 25.25 17.41
CA TYR A 119 -7.54 24.41 16.25
C TYR A 119 -7.18 23.01 16.74
N ARG A 120 -8.05 22.04 16.50
CA ARG A 120 -7.76 20.63 16.77
C ARG A 120 -7.23 19.97 15.51
N VAL A 121 -5.98 19.52 15.57
CA VAL A 121 -5.34 18.75 14.50
C VAL A 121 -5.55 17.28 14.76
N ASP A 122 -6.25 16.61 13.86
CA ASP A 122 -6.39 15.15 13.85
C ASP A 122 -5.52 14.57 12.71
N PHE A 123 -5.38 13.24 12.67
CA PHE A 123 -4.68 12.56 11.59
C PHE A 123 -5.42 11.29 11.18
N LYS A 124 -5.54 11.11 9.86
CA LYS A 124 -6.16 9.97 9.21
C LYS A 124 -5.06 9.14 8.55
N PRO A 125 -4.54 8.09 9.21
CA PRO A 125 -3.52 7.22 8.61
C PRO A 125 -4.05 6.60 7.32
N ARG A 126 -3.20 6.52 6.30
CA ARG A 126 -3.46 5.66 5.14
C ARG A 126 -3.55 4.22 5.59
N ALA A 127 -4.50 3.46 5.08
CA ALA A 127 -4.61 2.05 5.43
C ALA A 127 -3.56 1.21 4.68
N PRO A 128 -3.03 0.13 5.30
CA PRO A 128 -3.24 -0.30 6.69
C PRO A 128 -2.29 0.41 7.69
N HIS A 129 -2.78 1.41 8.43
CA HIS A 129 -2.02 2.15 9.46
C HIS A 129 -0.62 2.65 9.04
N GLU A 130 -0.51 3.18 7.83
CA GLU A 130 0.68 3.80 7.22
C GLU A 130 1.77 2.81 6.80
N TRP A 131 1.49 1.52 6.89
CA TRP A 131 2.27 0.47 6.27
C TRP A 131 1.87 0.30 4.81
N ASP A 132 2.83 -0.06 3.97
CA ASP A 132 2.56 -0.35 2.56
C ASP A 132 1.92 -1.74 2.40
N LEU A 133 2.35 -2.69 3.22
CA LEU A 133 1.89 -4.08 3.23
C LEU A 133 1.88 -4.63 4.66
N VAL A 134 0.88 -5.42 5.02
CA VAL A 134 0.84 -6.15 6.29
C VAL A 134 0.38 -7.58 6.06
N TRP A 135 1.22 -8.54 6.43
CA TRP A 135 0.85 -9.95 6.48
C TRP A 135 0.45 -10.33 7.89
N ALA A 136 -0.85 -10.51 8.13
CA ALA A 136 -1.38 -10.95 9.41
C ALA A 136 -1.49 -12.48 9.44
N LEU A 137 -0.57 -13.14 10.14
CA LEU A 137 -0.55 -14.60 10.34
C LEU A 137 -1.24 -14.94 11.66
N SER A 138 -2.32 -15.72 11.64
CA SER A 138 -2.95 -16.17 12.88
C SER A 138 -2.03 -17.08 13.69
N VAL A 139 -2.10 -16.96 15.03
CA VAL A 139 -1.44 -17.89 15.95
C VAL A 139 -1.87 -19.33 15.70
N GLY A 140 -3.15 -19.56 15.38
CA GLY A 140 -3.63 -20.88 14.99
C GLY A 140 -2.90 -21.46 13.77
N LEU A 141 -2.61 -20.62 12.76
CA LEU A 141 -1.84 -21.03 11.58
C LEU A 141 -0.41 -21.36 11.98
N ILE A 142 0.24 -20.50 12.77
CA ILE A 142 1.62 -20.76 13.26
C ILE A 142 1.68 -22.08 14.04
N ASN A 143 0.69 -22.36 14.90
CA ASN A 143 0.62 -23.63 15.64
C ASN A 143 0.45 -24.85 14.72
N LYS A 144 -0.36 -24.74 13.66
CA LYS A 144 -0.44 -25.80 12.62
C LYS A 144 0.90 -26.00 11.93
N GLN A 145 1.62 -24.91 11.61
CA GLN A 145 2.95 -24.98 11.00
C GLN A 145 3.96 -25.67 11.91
N LEU A 146 3.98 -25.33 13.21
CA LEU A 146 4.87 -25.97 14.19
C LEU A 146 4.58 -27.46 14.35
N HIS A 147 3.31 -27.85 14.38
CA HIS A 147 2.91 -29.26 14.37
C HIS A 147 3.42 -29.98 13.10
N ALA A 148 3.25 -29.37 11.92
CA ALA A 148 3.75 -29.92 10.67
C ALA A 148 5.28 -30.06 10.67
N LEU A 149 6.01 -29.05 11.15
CA LEU A 149 7.47 -29.12 11.28
C LEU A 149 7.92 -30.28 12.19
N ARG A 150 7.21 -30.52 13.30
CA ARG A 150 7.47 -31.69 14.15
C ARG A 150 7.13 -33.01 13.46
N TYR A 151 6.02 -33.08 12.72
CA TYR A 151 5.65 -34.25 11.92
C TYR A 151 6.74 -34.60 10.89
N TYR A 152 7.32 -33.60 10.22
CA TYR A 152 8.44 -33.76 9.28
C TYR A 152 9.82 -33.90 9.97
N GLN A 153 9.87 -34.02 11.30
CA GLN A 153 11.10 -34.16 12.09
C GLN A 153 12.09 -32.99 11.93
N LEU A 154 11.58 -31.80 11.63
CA LEU A 154 12.36 -30.56 11.51
C LEU A 154 12.50 -29.83 12.86
N ILE A 155 11.73 -30.24 13.86
CA ILE A 155 11.87 -29.86 15.28
C ILE A 155 12.11 -31.15 16.07
N PRO A 156 13.08 -31.18 17.00
CA PRO A 156 13.38 -32.40 17.76
C PRO A 156 12.19 -32.82 18.64
N SER A 157 11.80 -34.09 18.56
CA SER A 157 10.84 -34.70 19.49
C SER A 157 11.49 -35.17 20.80
N ALA A 158 12.82 -35.26 20.81
CA ALA A 158 13.67 -35.61 21.94
C ALA A 158 15.06 -35.00 21.72
N PHE A 159 15.73 -34.62 22.79
CA PHE A 159 17.10 -34.10 22.74
C PHE A 159 17.81 -34.26 24.08
N THR A 160 19.13 -34.17 24.05
CA THR A 160 19.95 -34.02 25.26
C THR A 160 20.95 -32.91 25.01
N HIS A 161 20.97 -31.90 25.87
CA HIS A 161 21.85 -30.75 25.71
C HIS A 161 22.55 -30.43 27.02
N GLN A 162 23.87 -30.28 26.93
CA GLN A 162 24.73 -29.90 28.04
C GLN A 162 25.14 -28.43 27.87
N ALA A 163 24.95 -27.65 28.92
CA ALA A 163 25.41 -26.27 29.00
C ALA A 163 26.62 -26.16 29.95
N SER A 164 27.23 -24.98 29.99
CA SER A 164 28.33 -24.71 30.91
C SER A 164 27.90 -24.86 32.37
N GLY A 165 28.87 -25.16 33.26
CA GLY A 165 28.59 -25.29 34.69
C GLY A 165 27.95 -26.61 35.12
N GLY A 166 27.98 -27.65 34.27
CA GLY A 166 27.46 -28.99 34.60
C GLY A 166 25.94 -29.13 34.49
N ALA A 167 25.28 -28.16 33.84
CA ALA A 167 23.86 -28.22 33.55
C ALA A 167 23.58 -29.14 32.33
N GLN A 168 22.56 -29.98 32.42
CA GLN A 168 22.13 -30.84 31.34
C GLN A 168 20.61 -31.02 31.34
N LEU A 169 19.96 -30.77 30.22
CA LEU A 169 18.55 -31.12 30.02
C LEU A 169 18.48 -32.34 29.10
N THR A 170 17.79 -33.37 29.58
CA THR A 170 17.50 -34.59 28.82
C THR A 170 15.99 -34.66 28.63
N VAL A 171 15.52 -34.46 27.40
CA VAL A 171 14.12 -34.61 27.01
C VAL A 171 14.01 -35.84 26.13
N THR A 172 13.35 -36.89 26.63
CA THR A 172 13.16 -38.14 25.88
C THR A 172 11.86 -38.16 25.10
N ALA A 173 10.90 -37.31 25.49
CA ALA A 173 9.68 -37.06 24.73
C ALA A 173 9.17 -35.64 25.02
N MET A 174 9.01 -34.85 23.96
CA MET A 174 8.37 -33.53 23.95
C MET A 174 7.09 -33.61 23.11
N GLY A 175 6.02 -32.93 23.50
CA GLY A 175 4.80 -32.76 22.69
C GLY A 175 4.96 -31.70 21.58
N ASP A 176 3.86 -31.30 20.95
CA ASP A 176 3.90 -30.25 19.92
C ASP A 176 4.19 -28.89 20.58
N PRO A 177 5.21 -28.15 20.10
CA PRO A 177 5.38 -26.78 20.54
C PRO A 177 4.23 -25.92 20.02
N THR A 178 3.76 -24.99 20.84
CA THR A 178 2.74 -24.01 20.45
C THR A 178 3.16 -22.60 20.85
N VAL A 179 2.57 -21.60 20.23
CA VAL A 179 2.78 -20.19 20.55
C VAL A 179 1.49 -19.50 20.95
N SER A 180 1.62 -18.43 21.72
CA SER A 180 0.55 -17.49 22.04
C SER A 180 1.07 -16.06 22.03
N VAL A 181 0.16 -15.10 21.77
CA VAL A 181 0.48 -13.66 21.89
C VAL A 181 0.19 -13.20 23.33
N PRO A 182 1.19 -12.61 24.02
CA PRO A 182 1.03 -12.10 25.38
C PRO A 182 0.14 -10.85 25.44
N ASP A 183 -0.31 -10.52 26.65
CA ASP A 183 -1.29 -9.47 26.96
C ASP A 183 -0.88 -8.04 26.59
N ASP A 184 0.35 -7.81 26.13
CA ASP A 184 0.97 -6.49 26.06
C ASP A 184 1.10 -5.86 24.65
N GLN A 185 0.60 -6.52 23.59
CA GLN A 185 0.62 -6.04 22.19
C GLN A 185 2.01 -5.52 21.74
N THR A 186 3.04 -6.37 21.82
CA THR A 186 4.44 -6.00 21.54
C THR A 186 5.03 -6.75 20.33
N THR A 187 6.26 -7.26 20.43
CA THR A 187 7.07 -7.89 19.37
C THR A 187 7.45 -9.34 19.67
N HIS A 188 6.97 -9.88 20.80
CA HIS A 188 7.41 -11.18 21.31
C HIS A 188 6.26 -12.19 21.36
N LEU A 189 6.63 -13.47 21.45
CA LEU A 189 5.69 -14.59 21.55
C LEU A 189 6.01 -15.42 22.79
N ASP A 190 4.97 -15.99 23.39
CA ASP A 190 5.13 -17.02 24.41
C ASP A 190 5.15 -18.37 23.72
N VAL A 191 6.28 -19.06 23.81
CA VAL A 191 6.52 -20.40 23.25
C VAL A 191 6.32 -21.44 24.34
N HIS A 192 5.39 -22.35 24.12
CA HIS A 192 5.03 -23.43 25.04
C HIS A 192 5.68 -24.72 24.55
N LEU A 193 6.55 -25.28 25.40
CA LEU A 193 7.31 -26.50 25.15
C LEU A 193 6.82 -27.58 26.12
N PRO A 194 5.87 -28.44 25.71
CA PRO A 194 5.33 -29.48 26.59
C PRO A 194 6.32 -30.65 26.70
N PHE A 195 6.84 -30.89 27.90
CA PHE A 195 7.77 -31.98 28.20
C PHE A 195 7.01 -33.20 28.74
N THR A 196 6.76 -34.18 27.89
CA THR A 196 6.15 -35.45 28.29
C THR A 196 7.09 -36.23 29.23
N THR A 197 8.38 -36.29 28.88
CA THR A 197 9.41 -36.92 29.71
C THR A 197 10.70 -36.14 29.61
N ALA A 198 11.08 -35.50 30.71
CA ALA A 198 12.27 -34.66 30.80
C ALA A 198 12.90 -34.65 32.18
N THR A 199 14.22 -34.51 32.20
CA THR A 199 15.04 -34.44 33.40
C THR A 199 16.08 -33.33 33.24
N LEU A 200 16.12 -32.41 34.21
CA LEU A 200 17.12 -31.36 34.32
C LEU A 200 18.15 -31.71 35.39
N GLN A 201 19.42 -31.69 35.02
CA GLN A 201 20.56 -31.78 35.92
C GLN A 201 21.20 -30.40 36.04
N TYR A 202 21.55 -29.98 37.26
CA TYR A 202 22.16 -28.68 37.53
C TYR A 202 23.03 -28.73 38.80
N VAL A 203 23.94 -27.76 38.96
CA VAL A 203 24.79 -27.65 40.15
C VAL A 203 24.30 -26.53 41.05
N GLU A 204 24.09 -26.83 42.33
CA GLU A 204 23.68 -25.85 43.34
C GLU A 204 24.48 -26.09 44.62
N GLY A 205 25.20 -25.07 45.10
CA GLY A 205 26.09 -25.20 46.26
C GLY A 205 27.24 -26.19 46.05
N GLY A 206 27.69 -26.39 44.80
CA GLY A 206 28.77 -27.33 44.45
C GLY A 206 28.34 -28.79 44.31
N VAL A 207 27.05 -29.09 44.47
CA VAL A 207 26.50 -30.45 44.35
C VAL A 207 25.60 -30.55 43.13
N THR A 208 25.78 -31.62 42.35
CA THR A 208 24.89 -31.98 41.24
C THR A 208 23.53 -32.43 41.77
N LYS A 209 22.47 -31.77 41.31
CA LYS A 209 21.07 -32.10 41.57
C LYS A 209 20.39 -32.51 40.27
N THR A 210 19.33 -33.29 40.42
CA THR A 210 18.48 -33.74 39.32
C THR A 210 17.04 -33.43 39.67
N GLN A 211 16.32 -32.77 38.75
CA GLN A 211 14.92 -32.42 38.88
C GLN A 211 14.15 -32.96 37.68
N SER A 212 13.06 -33.67 37.93
CA SER A 212 12.13 -34.08 36.87
C SER A 212 11.35 -32.86 36.38
N LEU A 213 11.24 -32.72 35.06
CA LEU A 213 10.36 -31.79 34.36
C LEU A 213 9.33 -32.58 33.52
N SER A 214 9.08 -33.84 33.87
CA SER A 214 8.13 -34.67 33.15
C SER A 214 6.69 -34.27 33.46
N GLY A 215 5.85 -34.13 32.43
CA GLY A 215 4.46 -33.69 32.55
C GLY A 215 4.29 -32.18 32.77
N THR A 216 5.34 -31.38 32.55
CA THR A 216 5.29 -29.91 32.65
C THR A 216 5.34 -29.27 31.27
N THR A 217 4.94 -28.00 31.18
CA THR A 217 5.15 -27.16 30.00
C THR A 217 6.11 -26.03 30.38
N VAL A 218 7.19 -25.89 29.61
CA VAL A 218 8.09 -24.74 29.74
C VAL A 218 7.58 -23.64 28.82
N ILE A 219 7.25 -22.49 29.39
CA ILE A 219 6.81 -21.30 28.66
C ILE A 219 7.97 -20.32 28.60
N VAL A 220 8.44 -20.03 27.40
CA VAL A 220 9.51 -19.06 27.15
C VAL A 220 8.90 -17.88 26.42
N SER A 221 8.98 -16.72 27.04
CA SER A 221 8.61 -15.46 26.41
C SER A 221 9.85 -14.89 25.74
N LEU A 222 9.86 -14.80 24.40
CA LEU A 222 11.04 -14.31 23.66
C LEU A 222 10.70 -13.47 22.42
N ASP A 223 11.59 -12.52 22.13
CA ASP A 223 11.55 -11.74 20.90
C ASP A 223 11.86 -12.62 19.68
N LEU A 224 11.17 -12.35 18.57
CA LEU A 224 11.45 -13.01 17.29
C LEU A 224 12.81 -12.58 16.75
N SER A 225 13.53 -13.54 16.17
CA SER A 225 14.79 -13.30 15.48
C SER A 225 14.58 -13.20 13.98
N GLN A 226 15.41 -12.37 13.34
CA GLN A 226 15.48 -12.26 11.89
C GLN A 226 16.91 -12.53 11.41
N ALA A 227 17.05 -13.32 10.34
CA ALA A 227 18.33 -13.56 9.70
C ALA A 227 18.16 -13.70 8.19
N GLN A 228 19.12 -13.22 7.41
CA GLN A 228 19.13 -13.45 5.97
C GLN A 228 19.39 -14.92 5.68
N VAL A 229 18.59 -15.51 4.79
CA VAL A 229 18.82 -16.85 4.26
C VAL A 229 19.96 -16.76 3.25
N THR A 230 21.04 -17.49 3.50
CA THR A 230 22.18 -17.61 2.59
C THR A 230 22.20 -18.95 1.86
N ASP A 231 21.72 -20.02 2.51
CA ASP A 231 21.53 -21.35 1.92
C ASP A 231 20.16 -21.93 2.33
N PRO A 232 19.18 -22.01 1.40
CA PRO A 232 17.86 -22.57 1.67
C PRO A 232 17.87 -24.02 2.16
N ASN A 233 18.92 -24.79 1.86
CA ASN A 233 19.00 -26.20 2.26
C ASN A 233 19.13 -26.37 3.78
N THR A 234 19.66 -25.35 4.46
CA THR A 234 19.85 -25.32 5.92
C THR A 234 18.57 -25.00 6.70
N LEU A 235 17.50 -24.59 6.02
CA LEU A 235 16.25 -24.20 6.68
C LEU A 235 15.53 -25.41 7.30
N ALA A 236 14.88 -25.18 8.44
CA ALA A 236 13.98 -26.14 9.07
C ALA A 236 12.60 -26.08 8.38
N ALA A 237 12.58 -26.42 7.08
CA ALA A 237 11.41 -26.31 6.21
C ALA A 237 11.22 -27.55 5.33
N THR A 238 10.02 -27.70 4.78
CA THR A 238 9.74 -28.71 3.76
C THR A 238 10.53 -28.47 2.47
N THR A 239 10.72 -29.51 1.66
CA THR A 239 11.39 -29.40 0.36
C THR A 239 10.73 -28.37 -0.56
N ALA A 240 9.40 -28.30 -0.56
CA ALA A 240 8.66 -27.35 -1.38
C ALA A 240 8.96 -25.89 -0.98
N ALA A 241 8.95 -25.59 0.33
CA ALA A 241 9.32 -24.26 0.83
C ALA A 241 10.76 -23.89 0.48
N LYS A 242 11.72 -24.83 0.63
CA LYS A 242 13.13 -24.62 0.27
C LYS A 242 13.31 -24.29 -1.21
N GLN A 243 12.65 -25.05 -2.09
CA GLN A 243 12.69 -24.83 -3.53
C GLN A 243 12.11 -23.47 -3.90
N TYR A 244 11.01 -23.06 -3.26
CA TYR A 244 10.42 -21.74 -3.51
C TYR A 244 11.35 -20.60 -3.06
N VAL A 245 11.93 -20.69 -1.87
CA VAL A 245 12.91 -19.72 -1.36
C VAL A 245 14.13 -19.65 -2.28
N GLN A 246 14.62 -20.79 -2.77
CA GLN A 246 15.71 -20.85 -3.73
C GLN A 246 15.34 -20.16 -5.06
N GLY A 247 14.10 -20.35 -5.55
CA GLY A 247 13.57 -19.64 -6.70
C GLY A 247 13.62 -18.12 -6.51
N LEU A 248 13.15 -17.62 -5.37
CA LEU A 248 13.20 -16.18 -5.04
C LEU A 248 14.64 -15.64 -5.03
N GLN A 249 15.57 -16.36 -4.41
CA GLN A 249 16.97 -15.95 -4.39
C GLN A 249 17.60 -15.93 -5.79
N SER A 250 17.20 -16.85 -6.68
CA SER A 250 17.65 -16.86 -8.08
C SER A 250 17.17 -15.66 -8.89
N LEU A 251 16.07 -15.02 -8.45
CA LEU A 251 15.55 -13.75 -8.99
C LEU A 251 16.19 -12.51 -8.33
N ASN A 252 17.27 -12.69 -7.57
CA ASN A 252 18.00 -11.65 -6.82
C ASN A 252 17.23 -11.03 -5.64
N TYR A 253 16.19 -11.69 -5.11
CA TYR A 253 15.57 -11.28 -3.85
C TYR A 253 16.43 -11.70 -2.66
N SER A 254 16.57 -10.80 -1.69
CA SER A 254 17.08 -11.13 -0.36
C SER A 254 15.96 -11.74 0.46
N VAL A 255 16.06 -13.01 0.83
CA VAL A 255 15.05 -13.66 1.68
C VAL A 255 15.54 -13.65 3.13
N TYR A 256 14.68 -13.21 4.05
CA TYR A 256 14.93 -13.25 5.49
C TYR A 256 14.02 -14.28 6.14
N ARG A 257 14.56 -15.07 7.06
CA ARG A 257 13.76 -15.93 7.93
C ARG A 257 13.39 -15.17 9.20
N LEU A 258 12.14 -15.34 9.62
CA LEU A 258 11.62 -14.93 10.92
C LEU A 258 11.45 -16.19 11.76
N PHE A 259 12.10 -16.26 12.92
CA PHE A 259 12.20 -17.51 13.68
C PHE A 259 12.31 -17.27 15.19
N LEU A 260 11.91 -18.28 15.95
CA LEU A 260 12.09 -18.36 17.40
C LEU A 260 13.44 -19.02 17.67
N ASP A 261 14.36 -18.30 18.31
CA ASP A 261 15.72 -18.79 18.56
C ASP A 261 15.92 -19.16 20.04
N LEU A 262 15.72 -20.44 20.37
CA LEU A 262 15.96 -20.94 21.72
C LEU A 262 17.46 -21.17 21.99
N THR A 263 18.33 -20.99 21.00
CA THR A 263 19.79 -21.08 21.17
C THR A 263 20.40 -19.79 21.73
N GLN A 264 19.63 -18.70 21.79
CA GLN A 264 20.06 -17.40 22.31
C GLN A 264 19.27 -16.98 23.56
N PRO A 265 19.71 -17.40 24.76
CA PRO A 265 19.06 -17.03 26.03
C PRO A 265 18.92 -15.52 26.27
N SER A 266 19.73 -14.69 25.60
CA SER A 266 19.65 -13.23 25.67
C SER A 266 18.36 -12.64 25.08
N LEU A 267 17.65 -13.41 24.25
CA LEU A 267 16.35 -13.01 23.68
C LEU A 267 15.18 -13.31 24.62
N PHE A 268 15.42 -14.03 25.73
CA PHE A 268 14.37 -14.46 26.62
C PHE A 268 13.99 -13.29 27.54
N ARG A 269 12.72 -12.88 27.48
CA ARG A 269 12.13 -11.90 28.39
C ARG A 269 11.74 -12.53 29.72
N SER A 270 11.20 -13.74 29.65
CA SER A 270 10.86 -14.52 30.84
C SER A 270 10.83 -16.01 30.53
N LEU A 271 10.99 -16.82 31.58
CA LEU A 271 10.88 -18.27 31.53
C LEU A 271 10.07 -18.75 32.73
N GLN A 272 9.03 -19.51 32.44
CA GLN A 272 8.15 -20.12 33.44
C GLN A 272 8.00 -21.61 33.16
N VAL A 273 7.81 -22.40 34.21
CA VAL A 273 7.39 -23.80 34.10
C VAL A 273 6.03 -23.95 34.74
N VAL A 274 5.11 -24.61 34.05
CA VAL A 274 3.77 -24.89 34.54
C VAL A 274 3.46 -26.39 34.51
N ASP A 275 2.63 -26.85 35.43
CA ASP A 275 2.12 -28.21 35.42
C ASP A 275 0.93 -28.37 34.44
N ALA A 276 0.40 -29.58 34.31
CA ALA A 276 -0.76 -29.87 33.48
C ALA A 276 -2.05 -29.10 33.88
N SER A 277 -2.10 -28.51 35.07
CA SER A 277 -3.19 -27.64 35.54
C SER A 277 -2.86 -26.14 35.37
N ASN A 278 -1.83 -25.84 34.58
CA ASN A 278 -1.31 -24.49 34.32
C ASN A 278 -0.87 -23.73 35.59
N LYS A 279 -0.46 -24.45 36.64
CA LYS A 279 0.06 -23.85 37.87
C LYS A 279 1.58 -23.72 37.80
N PRO A 280 2.17 -22.61 38.27
CA PRO A 280 3.61 -22.43 38.29
C PRO A 280 4.31 -23.53 39.11
N VAL A 281 5.33 -24.16 38.52
CA VAL A 281 6.25 -25.08 39.18
C VAL A 281 7.45 -24.27 39.66
N ALA A 282 7.64 -24.20 40.98
CA ALA A 282 8.76 -23.45 41.55
C ALA A 282 10.10 -24.13 41.20
N LEU A 283 11.01 -23.35 40.59
CA LEU A 283 12.40 -23.73 40.36
C LEU A 283 13.31 -22.93 41.28
N SER A 284 14.40 -23.54 41.75
CA SER A 284 15.47 -22.74 42.36
C SER A 284 16.14 -21.87 41.29
N GLN A 285 16.83 -20.81 41.71
CA GLN A 285 17.52 -19.91 40.77
C GLN A 285 18.56 -20.69 39.93
N ALA A 286 19.27 -21.64 40.54
CA ALA A 286 20.23 -22.50 39.82
C ALA A 286 19.54 -23.40 38.79
N ALA A 287 18.38 -23.99 39.14
CA ALA A 287 17.59 -24.79 38.21
C ALA A 287 17.02 -23.94 37.06
N GLN A 288 16.54 -22.72 37.33
CA GLN A 288 16.00 -21.83 36.31
C GLN A 288 17.09 -21.39 35.32
N SER A 289 18.28 -21.00 35.81
CA SER A 289 19.42 -20.67 34.97
C SER A 289 19.91 -21.87 34.15
N ALA A 290 19.95 -23.07 34.75
CA ALA A 290 20.33 -24.29 34.06
C ALA A 290 19.32 -24.65 32.96
N LEU A 291 18.02 -24.54 33.23
CA LEU A 291 16.96 -24.76 32.24
C LEU A 291 17.10 -23.77 31.08
N GLN A 292 17.21 -22.47 31.38
CA GLN A 292 17.39 -21.43 30.36
C GLN A 292 18.60 -21.71 29.45
N ALA A 293 19.76 -22.08 30.03
CA ALA A 293 20.97 -22.35 29.26
C ALA A 293 20.87 -23.63 28.43
N THR A 294 20.03 -24.59 28.82
CA THR A 294 19.93 -25.91 28.17
C THR A 294 18.81 -26.02 27.14
N LEU A 295 17.88 -25.05 27.10
CA LEU A 295 16.85 -24.95 26.05
C LEU A 295 17.41 -24.74 24.65
N ALA A 296 18.69 -24.36 24.51
CA ALA A 296 19.41 -24.35 23.24
C ALA A 296 19.40 -25.72 22.52
N GLY A 297 19.19 -26.82 23.27
CA GLY A 297 18.98 -28.15 22.71
C GLY A 297 17.74 -28.31 21.82
N VAL A 298 16.74 -27.42 21.94
CA VAL A 298 15.56 -27.41 21.06
C VAL A 298 15.90 -26.85 19.69
N GLY A 299 16.88 -25.94 19.60
CA GLY A 299 17.28 -25.28 18.36
C GLY A 299 16.44 -24.04 18.04
N HIS A 300 16.03 -23.91 16.78
CA HIS A 300 15.21 -22.80 16.29
C HIS A 300 13.94 -23.31 15.60
N MET A 301 12.90 -22.48 15.58
CA MET A 301 11.64 -22.78 14.91
C MET A 301 11.30 -21.63 13.95
N ASP A 302 11.37 -21.92 12.65
CA ASP A 302 11.03 -20.94 11.61
C ASP A 302 9.52 -20.68 11.61
N VAL A 303 9.12 -19.41 11.45
CA VAL A 303 7.72 -18.97 11.44
C VAL A 303 7.31 -18.55 10.03
N ALA A 304 8.16 -17.78 9.34
CA ALA A 304 7.91 -17.32 7.98
C ALA A 304 9.23 -16.91 7.28
N TYR A 305 9.19 -16.84 5.95
CA TYR A 305 10.23 -16.28 5.11
C TYR A 305 9.71 -15.07 4.34
N THR A 306 10.42 -13.95 4.46
CA THR A 306 10.04 -12.65 3.90
C THR A 306 11.06 -12.23 2.84
N PRO A 307 10.70 -12.18 1.55
CA PRO A 307 11.55 -11.67 0.50
C PRO A 307 11.61 -10.14 0.55
N GLN A 308 12.76 -9.58 0.17
CA GLN A 308 13.01 -8.16 0.03
C GLN A 308 13.75 -7.91 -1.27
N ALA A 309 13.34 -6.87 -2.01
CA ALA A 309 13.98 -6.53 -3.28
C ALA A 309 15.32 -5.81 -3.06
N PRO A 310 16.30 -5.97 -3.98
CA PRO A 310 17.52 -5.18 -3.95
C PRO A 310 17.19 -3.72 -4.29
N GLY A 311 17.51 -2.79 -3.37
CA GLY A 311 17.32 -1.35 -3.59
C GLY A 311 15.88 -0.87 -3.43
N SER A 312 15.53 0.24 -4.08
CA SER A 312 14.21 0.90 -4.00
C SER A 312 13.42 0.78 -5.31
N PRO A 313 13.03 -0.42 -5.76
CA PRO A 313 12.22 -0.53 -6.97
C PRO A 313 10.84 0.10 -6.77
N ALA A 314 10.24 0.60 -7.85
CA ALA A 314 8.83 1.01 -7.91
C ALA A 314 7.92 -0.23 -7.94
N SER A 315 8.05 -1.09 -6.93
CA SER A 315 7.39 -2.40 -6.86
C SER A 315 6.63 -2.56 -5.54
N ILE A 316 5.63 -3.43 -5.53
CA ILE A 316 4.93 -3.92 -4.34
C ILE A 316 5.85 -4.70 -3.39
N VAL A 317 6.99 -5.20 -3.89
CA VAL A 317 7.94 -5.96 -3.07
C VAL A 317 8.54 -5.07 -1.98
N PRO A 318 8.55 -5.53 -0.72
CA PRO A 318 9.04 -4.73 0.39
C PRO A 318 10.55 -4.51 0.31
N THR A 319 10.98 -3.34 0.78
CA THR A 319 12.38 -2.97 1.04
C THR A 319 12.74 -3.04 2.52
N PHE A 320 11.73 -3.20 3.38
CA PHE A 320 11.84 -3.30 4.83
C PHE A 320 10.67 -4.09 5.38
N ALA A 321 10.93 -4.93 6.37
CA ALA A 321 9.91 -5.71 7.08
C ALA A 321 10.20 -5.71 8.58
N LYS A 322 9.14 -5.67 9.39
CA LYS A 322 9.22 -5.71 10.85
C LYS A 322 8.01 -6.41 11.45
N GLU A 323 8.24 -7.21 12.46
CA GLU A 323 7.23 -7.99 13.16
C GLU A 323 6.51 -7.19 14.26
N ARG A 324 5.22 -7.45 14.41
CA ARG A 324 4.36 -6.92 15.48
C ARG A 324 3.35 -7.97 15.88
N THR A 325 2.92 -8.01 17.13
CA THR A 325 1.84 -8.91 17.56
C THR A 325 0.57 -8.13 17.86
N THR A 326 -0.58 -8.72 17.56
CA THR A 326 -1.89 -8.17 17.91
C THR A 326 -2.69 -9.22 18.64
N ARG A 327 -3.02 -8.96 19.91
CA ARG A 327 -3.84 -9.86 20.71
C ARG A 327 -5.32 -9.55 20.53
N TYR A 328 -6.10 -10.60 20.29
CA TYR A 328 -7.55 -10.51 20.31
C TYR A 328 -8.09 -11.11 21.63
N SER A 329 -8.65 -10.27 22.50
CA SER A 329 -8.95 -10.60 23.91
C SER A 329 -10.04 -11.64 24.12
N ALA A 330 -10.78 -12.04 23.07
CA ALA A 330 -11.82 -13.06 23.16
C ALA A 330 -11.39 -14.45 22.64
N ASN A 331 -10.42 -14.54 21.73
CA ASN A 331 -9.98 -15.81 21.15
C ASN A 331 -8.49 -15.77 20.81
N GLY A 332 -7.67 -16.33 21.70
CA GLY A 332 -6.20 -16.36 21.55
C GLY A 332 -5.70 -16.89 20.20
N ASN A 333 -6.43 -17.81 19.56
CA ASN A 333 -6.09 -18.38 18.24
C ASN A 333 -6.18 -17.41 17.06
N PHE A 334 -6.98 -16.34 17.19
CA PHE A 334 -7.13 -15.29 16.16
C PHE A 334 -6.27 -14.07 16.46
N SER A 335 -5.46 -14.12 17.53
CA SER A 335 -4.33 -13.20 17.68
C SER A 335 -3.37 -13.41 16.50
N THR A 336 -2.69 -12.34 16.09
CA THR A 336 -1.85 -12.38 14.90
C THR A 336 -0.42 -12.00 15.19
N LEU A 337 0.49 -12.66 14.48
CA LEU A 337 1.80 -12.13 14.17
C LEU A 337 1.69 -11.38 12.84
N ASN A 338 1.86 -10.08 12.89
CA ASN A 338 1.84 -9.21 11.73
C ASN A 338 3.27 -8.96 11.26
N VAL A 339 3.53 -9.25 9.99
CA VAL A 339 4.76 -8.81 9.32
C VAL A 339 4.42 -7.53 8.56
N CYS A 340 4.78 -6.40 9.15
CA CYS A 340 4.53 -5.07 8.62
C CYS A 340 5.68 -4.65 7.71
N MET A 341 5.38 -4.19 6.51
CA MET A 341 6.39 -3.95 5.50
C MET A 341 6.24 -2.58 4.83
N MET A 342 7.39 -2.01 4.47
CA MET A 342 7.50 -0.79 3.67
C MET A 342 8.13 -1.13 2.33
N SER A 343 7.68 -0.44 1.28
CA SER A 343 8.16 -0.54 -0.09
C SER A 343 8.69 0.83 -0.55
N ARG A 344 9.28 0.88 -1.75
CA ARG A 344 9.64 2.15 -2.43
C ARG A 344 10.56 3.08 -1.61
N GLY A 345 11.31 2.54 -0.66
CA GLY A 345 12.20 3.33 0.21
C GLY A 345 11.48 4.24 1.21
N ARG A 346 10.18 4.02 1.48
CA ARG A 346 9.47 4.72 2.55
C ARG A 346 10.00 4.31 3.93
N LYS A 347 9.98 5.25 4.87
CA LYS A 347 10.49 5.05 6.23
C LYS A 347 9.52 4.23 7.09
N GLU A 348 10.05 3.57 8.12
CA GLU A 348 9.20 2.93 9.13
C GLU A 348 8.29 3.97 9.83
N PRO A 349 6.98 3.71 9.97
CA PRO A 349 6.11 4.50 10.86
C PRO A 349 6.61 4.41 12.32
N ASN A 350 6.91 5.55 12.95
CA ASN A 350 7.60 5.63 14.23
C ASN A 350 6.71 5.98 15.45
N TRP A 351 5.37 5.78 15.37
CA TRP A 351 4.40 6.21 16.40
C TRP A 351 3.64 5.04 17.04
N ASN A 352 3.49 5.07 18.38
CA ASN A 352 2.92 3.98 19.19
C ASN A 352 1.47 3.57 18.87
N SER A 353 0.62 4.47 18.38
CA SER A 353 -0.80 4.20 18.12
C SER A 353 -1.09 3.38 16.86
N ARG A 354 -0.06 3.06 16.05
CA ARG A 354 -0.21 2.36 14.75
C ARG A 354 0.24 0.88 14.77
N PHE A 355 0.42 0.31 15.97
CA PHE A 355 0.85 -1.08 16.14
C PHE A 355 -0.29 -2.05 16.46
N GLY A 356 -1.47 -1.54 16.83
CA GLY A 356 -2.68 -2.34 17.03
C GLY A 356 -3.52 -2.37 15.76
N PHE A 357 -3.56 -3.52 15.08
CA PHE A 357 -4.49 -3.73 13.97
C PHE A 357 -5.88 -4.06 14.52
N THR A 358 -6.92 -3.46 13.95
CA THR A 358 -8.30 -3.78 14.31
C THR A 358 -8.63 -5.21 13.85
N ALA A 359 -8.37 -6.19 14.71
CA ALA A 359 -8.72 -7.61 14.59
C ALA A 359 -8.77 -8.11 13.13
N PRO A 360 -7.61 -8.22 12.45
CA PRO A 360 -7.58 -8.46 11.02
C PRO A 360 -8.26 -9.77 10.60
N LEU A 361 -8.60 -10.69 11.51
CA LEU A 361 -9.21 -11.99 11.21
C LEU A 361 -10.54 -12.22 11.96
N ALA A 362 -11.39 -11.18 12.07
CA ALA A 362 -12.52 -11.08 13.00
C ALA A 362 -13.63 -12.16 12.92
N ALA A 363 -13.64 -13.07 11.94
CA ALA A 363 -14.61 -14.16 11.91
C ALA A 363 -14.03 -15.37 12.65
N THR A 364 -14.52 -15.61 13.88
CA THR A 364 -14.21 -16.84 14.64
C THR A 364 -15.03 -18.03 14.17
N THR A 365 -16.04 -17.75 13.36
CA THR A 365 -16.97 -18.69 12.76
C THR A 365 -17.23 -18.28 11.31
N ASN A 366 -17.25 -19.25 10.41
CA ASN A 366 -17.70 -19.06 9.04
C ASN A 366 -19.20 -18.62 9.04
N PRO A 367 -19.73 -18.04 7.94
CA PRO A 367 -21.14 -17.65 7.86
C PRO A 367 -22.16 -18.77 8.14
N ASP A 368 -21.72 -20.03 8.06
CA ASP A 368 -22.50 -21.24 8.37
C ASP A 368 -22.43 -21.67 9.85
N GLY A 369 -21.73 -20.91 10.70
CA GLY A 369 -21.58 -21.17 12.13
C GLY A 369 -20.48 -22.17 12.50
N THR A 370 -19.75 -22.74 11.53
CA THR A 370 -18.60 -23.61 11.80
C THR A 370 -17.39 -22.79 12.27
N PRO A 371 -16.45 -23.33 13.08
CA PRO A 371 -15.23 -22.61 13.47
C PRO A 371 -14.45 -22.16 12.22
N ALA A 372 -14.14 -20.87 12.14
CA ALA A 372 -13.32 -20.37 11.04
C ALA A 372 -11.91 -20.95 11.13
N GLU A 373 -11.40 -21.44 10.01
CA GLU A 373 -10.03 -21.94 9.98
C GLU A 373 -9.03 -20.82 10.27
N ALA A 374 -7.92 -21.18 10.92
CA ALA A 374 -6.81 -20.27 11.13
C ALA A 374 -6.21 -19.88 9.76
N ARG A 375 -6.30 -18.60 9.41
CA ARG A 375 -5.90 -18.05 8.10
C ARG A 375 -4.73 -17.09 8.22
N ALA A 376 -4.14 -16.76 7.08
CA ALA A 376 -3.37 -15.55 6.90
C ALA A 376 -4.22 -14.52 6.15
N ARG A 377 -3.90 -13.25 6.34
CA ARG A 377 -4.51 -12.16 5.57
C ARG A 377 -3.46 -11.14 5.18
N LEU A 378 -3.52 -10.73 3.93
CA LEU A 378 -2.71 -9.66 3.37
C LEU A 378 -3.51 -8.37 3.37
N PHE A 379 -2.92 -7.30 3.86
CA PHE A 379 -3.40 -5.94 3.67
C PHE A 379 -2.40 -5.18 2.82
N LEU A 380 -2.88 -4.55 1.75
CA LEU A 380 -2.09 -3.77 0.81
C LEU A 380 -2.64 -2.36 0.74
N SER A 381 -1.76 -1.35 0.87
CA SER A 381 -2.18 0.04 0.77
C SER A 381 -2.57 0.39 -0.67
N GLN A 382 -3.51 1.33 -0.82
CA GLN A 382 -3.91 1.86 -2.13
C GLN A 382 -2.74 2.52 -2.86
N ASP A 383 -1.86 3.20 -2.14
CA ASP A 383 -0.69 3.86 -2.74
C ASP A 383 0.31 2.83 -3.30
N THR A 384 0.49 1.70 -2.59
CA THR A 384 1.38 0.63 -3.03
C THR A 384 0.78 -0.11 -4.21
N LEU A 385 -0.50 -0.44 -4.17
CA LEU A 385 -1.21 -1.02 -5.32
C LEU A 385 -1.16 -0.07 -6.53
N GLY A 386 -1.36 1.22 -6.31
CA GLY A 386 -1.36 2.23 -7.36
C GLY A 386 0.00 2.43 -8.01
N GLU A 387 0.97 2.89 -7.23
CA GLU A 387 2.30 3.27 -7.74
C GLU A 387 3.22 2.08 -7.96
N GLY A 388 3.05 0.99 -7.21
CA GLY A 388 3.88 -0.21 -7.31
C GLY A 388 3.35 -1.26 -8.28
N TYR A 389 2.10 -1.13 -8.73
CA TYR A 389 1.48 -2.12 -9.61
C TYR A 389 0.64 -1.50 -10.75
N LEU A 390 -0.44 -0.78 -10.45
CA LEU A 390 -1.35 -0.28 -11.50
C LEU A 390 -0.63 0.64 -12.49
N LYS A 391 0.02 1.69 -12.00
CA LYS A 391 0.69 2.71 -12.82
C LYS A 391 1.86 2.17 -13.64
N PRO A 392 2.78 1.34 -13.12
CA PRO A 392 3.90 0.84 -13.93
C PRO A 392 3.56 -0.36 -14.80
N VAL A 393 2.55 -1.17 -14.45
CA VAL A 393 2.27 -2.45 -15.15
C VAL A 393 0.95 -2.40 -15.92
N VAL A 394 -0.16 -2.08 -15.25
CA VAL A 394 -1.50 -2.24 -15.82
C VAL A 394 -1.88 -1.11 -16.77
N LEU A 395 -1.72 0.15 -16.35
CA LEU A 395 -2.11 1.31 -17.17
C LEU A 395 -1.30 1.42 -18.48
N PRO A 396 0.02 1.15 -18.49
CA PRO A 396 0.79 1.10 -19.73
C PRO A 396 0.40 -0.08 -20.62
N ALA A 397 0.01 -1.23 -20.06
CA ALA A 397 -0.47 -2.37 -20.85
C ALA A 397 -1.78 -2.04 -21.59
N ILE A 398 -2.72 -1.37 -20.92
CA ILE A 398 -3.96 -0.85 -21.54
C ILE A 398 -3.62 0.12 -22.69
N ALA A 399 -2.65 1.01 -22.48
CA ALA A 399 -2.19 1.93 -23.51
C ALA A 399 -1.55 1.21 -24.71
N THR A 400 -0.69 0.22 -24.45
CA THR A 400 -0.01 -0.58 -25.49
C THR A 400 -1.02 -1.36 -26.32
N ALA A 401 -2.12 -1.83 -25.73
CA ALA A 401 -3.22 -2.47 -26.45
C ALA A 401 -3.90 -1.53 -27.48
N SER A 402 -3.86 -0.21 -27.28
CA SER A 402 -4.33 0.77 -28.27
C SER A 402 -3.26 1.16 -29.31
N GLY A 403 -2.00 0.75 -29.13
CA GLY A 403 -0.87 1.18 -29.96
C GLY A 403 -0.44 2.64 -29.76
N ILE A 404 -0.97 3.33 -28.75
CA ILE A 404 -0.67 4.74 -28.42
C ILE A 404 0.17 4.80 -27.13
N PRO A 405 1.33 5.47 -27.13
CA PRO A 405 2.09 5.71 -25.91
C PRO A 405 1.37 6.73 -25.02
N VAL A 406 1.25 6.43 -23.72
CA VAL A 406 0.47 7.23 -22.77
C VAL A 406 1.37 7.77 -21.65
N SER A 407 1.13 9.02 -21.28
CA SER A 407 1.64 9.62 -20.05
C SER A 407 0.61 9.46 -18.93
N THR A 408 1.08 9.09 -17.73
CA THR A 408 0.21 8.83 -16.58
C THR A 408 0.54 9.80 -15.44
N TRP A 409 -0.48 10.54 -14.99
CA TRP A 409 -0.41 11.53 -13.92
C TRP A 409 -1.22 11.06 -12.72
N HIS A 410 -0.60 11.04 -11.54
CA HIS A 410 -1.28 10.70 -10.29
C HIS A 410 -2.14 11.88 -9.81
N THR A 411 -3.41 11.62 -9.52
CA THR A 411 -4.39 12.62 -9.07
C THR A 411 -4.97 12.33 -7.69
N GLY A 412 -4.80 11.09 -7.20
CA GLY A 412 -5.22 10.64 -5.87
C GLY A 412 -5.03 9.14 -5.71
N PRO A 413 -5.36 8.56 -4.54
CA PRO A 413 -5.22 7.12 -4.29
C PRO A 413 -5.95 6.29 -5.35
N LEU A 414 -5.19 5.46 -6.09
CA LEU A 414 -5.66 4.66 -7.24
C LEU A 414 -6.36 5.47 -8.36
N ALA A 415 -6.21 6.80 -8.34
CA ALA A 415 -6.81 7.73 -9.28
C ALA A 415 -5.76 8.39 -10.16
N TYR A 416 -5.79 8.04 -11.44
CA TYR A 416 -4.83 8.47 -12.44
C TYR A 416 -5.53 9.17 -13.59
N THR A 417 -4.85 10.13 -14.20
CA THR A 417 -5.17 10.64 -15.53
C THR A 417 -4.13 10.11 -16.51
N CYS A 418 -4.59 9.38 -17.50
CA CYS A 418 -3.80 8.76 -18.54
C CYS A 418 -4.15 9.43 -19.87
N SER A 419 -3.17 10.01 -20.55
CA SER A 419 -3.38 10.60 -21.87
C SER A 419 -2.20 10.38 -22.79
N GLY A 420 -2.47 10.09 -24.06
CA GLY A 420 -1.47 9.88 -25.08
C GLY A 420 -1.98 10.24 -26.45
N SER A 421 -1.06 10.55 -27.36
CA SER A 421 -1.37 10.79 -28.76
C SER A 421 -0.26 10.21 -29.63
N LYS A 422 -0.64 9.65 -30.77
CA LYS A 422 0.27 9.19 -31.80
C LYS A 422 -0.12 9.87 -33.11
N ASN A 423 0.85 10.56 -33.71
CA ASN A 423 0.68 11.12 -35.04
C ASN A 423 1.02 10.02 -36.05
N ASN A 424 0.12 9.75 -37.00
CA ASN A 424 0.38 8.79 -38.08
C ASN A 424 1.06 9.51 -39.25
N SER A 425 2.40 9.59 -39.21
CA SER A 425 3.20 10.37 -40.17
C SER A 425 4.19 9.56 -41.04
N ALA A 426 4.11 8.22 -41.06
CA ALA A 426 5.11 7.36 -41.73
C ALA A 426 4.55 6.48 -42.86
N LYS A 427 5.28 6.41 -43.97
CA LYS A 427 5.00 5.56 -45.14
C LYS A 427 4.99 4.07 -44.76
N ASN A 428 3.97 3.36 -45.26
CA ASN A 428 3.64 1.93 -45.08
C ASN A 428 2.94 1.57 -43.75
N ASP A 429 1.64 1.30 -43.88
CA ASP A 429 0.65 0.87 -42.89
C ASP A 429 0.08 1.94 -41.92
N GLY A 430 0.40 3.19 -42.18
CA GLY A 430 -0.15 4.36 -41.50
C GLY A 430 -0.18 5.56 -42.43
N ARG A 431 -0.98 5.42 -43.50
CA ARG A 431 -1.82 6.46 -44.10
C ARG A 431 -1.15 7.84 -44.13
N GLY A 432 -0.63 8.26 -45.29
CA GLY A 432 0.11 9.51 -45.51
C GLY A 432 0.84 9.42 -46.86
N GLU A 433 0.18 9.75 -47.97
CA GLU A 433 0.83 9.73 -49.29
C GLU A 433 1.30 11.13 -49.71
N PHE A 434 2.53 11.20 -50.21
CA PHE A 434 2.92 12.26 -51.14
C PHE A 434 2.36 11.86 -52.49
N VAL A 435 1.41 12.64 -53.00
CA VAL A 435 0.83 12.34 -54.31
C VAL A 435 1.30 13.39 -55.29
N GLN A 436 2.01 12.94 -56.33
CA GLN A 436 2.47 13.81 -57.40
C GLN A 436 1.31 14.06 -58.37
N VAL A 437 0.80 15.28 -58.38
CA VAL A 437 -0.16 15.76 -59.39
C VAL A 437 0.60 16.50 -60.49
N ASN A 438 0.02 16.59 -61.69
CA ASN A 438 0.68 17.07 -62.91
C ASN A 438 1.31 18.49 -62.82
N ASN A 439 1.10 19.26 -61.74
CA ASN A 439 1.70 20.58 -61.49
C ASN A 439 2.26 20.78 -60.05
N GLY A 440 2.49 19.73 -59.23
CA GLY A 440 2.97 19.92 -57.85
C GLY A 440 3.17 18.67 -56.99
N PHE A 441 3.78 18.85 -55.81
CA PHE A 441 3.82 17.86 -54.72
C PHE A 441 2.73 18.19 -53.68
N ASP A 442 1.71 17.35 -53.53
CA ASP A 442 0.74 17.51 -52.44
C ASP A 442 1.08 16.55 -51.28
N GLN A 443 1.11 17.05 -50.04
CA GLN A 443 1.27 16.25 -48.81
C GLN A 443 -0.05 16.20 -48.06
N TYR A 444 -0.58 15.00 -47.85
CA TYR A 444 -1.76 14.75 -47.04
C TYR A 444 -1.36 14.28 -45.63
N VAL A 445 -1.79 15.00 -44.60
CA VAL A 445 -1.57 14.59 -43.19
C VAL A 445 -2.73 13.68 -42.77
N LEU A 446 -2.40 12.57 -42.14
CA LEU A 446 -3.36 11.56 -41.76
C LEU A 446 -3.24 11.34 -40.26
N GLY A 447 -4.38 11.05 -39.67
CA GLY A 447 -4.78 11.71 -38.44
C GLY A 447 -3.94 11.47 -37.19
N THR A 448 -4.19 12.31 -36.20
CA THR A 448 -3.72 12.09 -34.83
C THR A 448 -4.71 11.18 -34.12
N GLU A 449 -4.24 10.04 -33.66
CA GLU A 449 -5.00 9.16 -32.76
C GLU A 449 -4.61 9.51 -31.33
N SER A 450 -5.59 9.69 -30.47
CA SER A 450 -5.37 9.96 -29.06
C SER A 450 -6.29 9.14 -28.18
N ILE A 451 -5.78 8.82 -27.00
CA ILE A 451 -6.52 8.15 -25.94
C ILE A 451 -6.35 8.98 -24.67
N ALA A 452 -7.46 9.25 -24.00
CA ALA A 452 -7.45 9.84 -22.67
C ALA A 452 -8.42 9.07 -21.77
N PHE A 453 -8.00 8.72 -20.57
CA PHE A 453 -8.86 8.09 -19.60
C PHE A 453 -8.44 8.41 -18.18
N THR A 454 -9.40 8.32 -17.26
CA THR A 454 -9.17 8.41 -15.83
C THR A 454 -9.48 7.09 -15.16
N THR A 455 -8.85 6.88 -14.01
CA THR A 455 -9.12 5.72 -13.14
C THR A 455 -9.74 6.18 -11.83
N SER A 456 -10.63 5.38 -11.27
CA SER A 456 -11.21 5.63 -9.96
C SER A 456 -11.48 4.33 -9.21
N PRO A 457 -10.99 4.15 -7.97
CA PRO A 457 -11.25 2.94 -7.21
C PRO A 457 -12.72 2.86 -6.82
N ASN A 458 -13.31 1.67 -6.92
CA ASN A 458 -14.66 1.41 -6.45
C ASN A 458 -14.64 0.90 -5.00
N THR A 459 -14.53 1.83 -4.04
CA THR A 459 -14.46 1.51 -2.61
C THR A 459 -15.80 1.10 -1.99
N SER A 460 -16.90 1.16 -2.76
CA SER A 460 -18.23 0.76 -2.29
C SER A 460 -18.48 -0.75 -2.40
N GLN A 461 -17.67 -1.46 -3.18
CA GLN A 461 -17.77 -2.91 -3.35
C GLN A 461 -17.07 -3.63 -2.20
N THR A 462 -17.78 -4.58 -1.60
CA THR A 462 -17.28 -5.37 -0.47
C THR A 462 -16.97 -6.81 -0.86
N ASP A 463 -17.08 -7.16 -2.14
CA ASP A 463 -16.91 -8.52 -2.67
C ASP A 463 -15.74 -8.65 -3.65
N ARG A 464 -15.23 -7.52 -4.19
CA ARG A 464 -14.11 -7.46 -5.12
C ARG A 464 -13.41 -6.11 -5.08
N CYS A 465 -12.13 -6.04 -5.49
CA CYS A 465 -11.45 -4.79 -5.79
C CYS A 465 -11.59 -4.47 -7.27
N THR A 466 -12.28 -3.37 -7.58
CA THR A 466 -12.31 -2.85 -8.94
C THR A 466 -11.82 -1.42 -9.03
N VAL A 467 -11.23 -1.09 -10.17
CA VAL A 467 -10.91 0.27 -10.58
C VAL A 467 -11.66 0.57 -11.85
N SER A 468 -12.56 1.55 -11.78
CA SER A 468 -13.33 2.00 -12.93
C SER A 468 -12.45 2.83 -13.86
N LEU A 469 -12.61 2.63 -15.16
CA LEU A 469 -11.98 3.41 -16.22
C LEU A 469 -13.05 4.22 -16.92
N ASN A 470 -12.79 5.50 -17.15
CA ASN A 470 -13.63 6.36 -17.96
C ASN A 470 -12.75 7.13 -18.94
N GLY A 471 -13.00 6.97 -20.23
CA GLY A 471 -12.14 7.57 -21.23
C GLY A 471 -12.80 7.84 -22.56
N GLN A 472 -11.99 8.33 -23.47
CA GLN A 472 -12.36 8.55 -24.86
C GLN A 472 -11.17 8.25 -25.78
N PHE A 473 -11.49 7.75 -26.96
CA PHE A 473 -10.61 7.81 -28.12
C PHE A 473 -10.96 9.04 -28.93
N GLN A 474 -9.96 9.70 -29.49
CA GLN A 474 -10.16 10.76 -30.46
C GLN A 474 -9.25 10.56 -31.66
N VAL A 475 -9.85 10.67 -32.85
CA VAL A 475 -9.16 10.63 -34.13
C VAL A 475 -9.39 11.97 -34.82
N ASP A 476 -8.31 12.72 -35.05
CA ASP A 476 -8.34 13.99 -35.77
C ASP A 476 -7.69 13.83 -37.13
N ILE A 477 -8.46 13.96 -38.21
CA ILE A 477 -7.97 13.93 -39.59
C ILE A 477 -7.87 15.35 -40.11
N GLU A 478 -6.74 15.68 -40.77
CA GLU A 478 -6.56 16.96 -41.45
C GLU A 478 -6.00 16.75 -42.85
N VAL A 479 -6.86 16.96 -43.85
CA VAL A 479 -6.45 16.96 -45.26
C VAL A 479 -5.88 18.34 -45.56
N SER A 480 -4.60 18.42 -45.93
CA SER A 480 -3.92 19.67 -46.32
C SER A 480 -3.29 19.53 -47.70
N GLN A 481 -3.03 20.66 -48.34
CA GLN A 481 -2.26 20.81 -49.58
C GLN A 481 -1.03 21.67 -49.33
N TYR A 482 0.06 21.34 -50.03
CA TYR A 482 1.30 22.12 -50.02
C TYR A 482 1.63 22.55 -51.45
N PRO A 483 1.10 23.70 -51.92
CA PRO A 483 1.37 24.14 -53.28
C PRO A 483 2.87 24.36 -53.50
N LEU A 484 3.43 23.86 -54.61
CA LEU A 484 4.79 24.21 -55.04
C LEU A 484 4.82 25.68 -55.44
N ASP A 485 5.39 26.53 -54.60
CA ASP A 485 5.73 27.89 -55.00
C ASP A 485 7.14 27.92 -55.61
N PHE A 486 7.25 28.44 -56.84
CA PHE A 486 8.53 28.58 -57.57
C PHE A 486 9.47 29.61 -56.88
N ILE A 487 9.03 30.25 -55.78
CA ILE A 487 9.71 31.35 -55.08
C ILE A 487 9.93 31.07 -53.58
N GLY A 488 9.72 29.83 -53.10
CA GLY A 488 10.19 29.41 -51.78
C GLY A 488 9.37 29.88 -50.56
N LEU A 489 8.10 30.27 -50.74
CA LEU A 489 7.16 30.60 -49.65
C LEU A 489 5.84 29.82 -49.80
N SER A 490 5.90 28.49 -49.87
CA SER A 490 4.70 27.65 -49.87
C SER A 490 4.03 27.64 -48.49
N LEU A 491 2.84 28.24 -48.39
CA LEU A 491 1.97 28.16 -47.20
C LEU A 491 1.12 26.88 -47.29
N LYS A 492 1.03 26.15 -46.17
CA LYS A 492 0.13 25.01 -45.99
C LYS A 492 -1.32 25.48 -46.16
N ASP A 493 -2.05 24.89 -47.10
CA ASP A 493 -3.48 25.12 -47.28
C ASP A 493 -4.28 23.96 -46.66
N VAL A 494 -5.25 24.22 -45.80
CA VAL A 494 -6.01 23.18 -45.10
C VAL A 494 -7.32 22.95 -45.84
N LEU A 495 -7.44 21.80 -46.47
CA LEU A 495 -8.54 21.45 -47.36
C LEU A 495 -9.77 20.89 -46.62
N GLY A 496 -9.57 20.25 -45.46
CA GLY A 496 -10.68 19.74 -44.65
C GLY A 496 -10.23 19.08 -43.36
N LYS A 497 -11.08 19.10 -42.34
CA LYS A 497 -10.84 18.46 -41.05
C LYS A 497 -12.00 17.57 -40.67
N ALA A 498 -11.70 16.47 -39.99
CA ALA A 498 -12.70 15.66 -39.33
C ALA A 498 -12.21 15.24 -37.95
N THR A 499 -13.08 15.38 -36.95
CA THR A 499 -12.82 14.91 -35.59
C THR A 499 -13.84 13.84 -35.24
N TYR A 500 -13.35 12.70 -34.78
CA TYR A 500 -14.16 11.62 -34.24
C TYR A 500 -13.79 11.39 -32.78
N VAL A 501 -14.76 11.43 -31.86
CA VAL A 501 -14.55 11.18 -30.43
C VAL A 501 -15.47 10.06 -29.98
N GLN A 502 -14.93 8.94 -29.53
CA GLN A 502 -15.71 7.83 -28.99
C GLN A 502 -15.46 7.65 -27.50
N PRO A 503 -16.48 7.86 -26.64
CA PRO A 503 -16.36 7.54 -25.24
C PRO A 503 -16.32 6.02 -25.04
N TRP A 504 -15.60 5.60 -24.00
CA TRP A 504 -15.57 4.22 -23.54
C TRP A 504 -15.47 4.17 -22.03
N THR A 505 -15.90 3.05 -21.48
CA THR A 505 -15.79 2.75 -20.06
C THR A 505 -15.08 1.42 -19.89
N GLY A 506 -14.48 1.22 -18.74
CA GLY A 506 -13.86 -0.05 -18.43
C GLY A 506 -13.83 -0.34 -16.94
N THR A 507 -13.43 -1.55 -16.61
CA THR A 507 -13.26 -1.99 -15.24
C THR A 507 -12.03 -2.88 -15.17
N ILE A 508 -11.08 -2.50 -14.33
CA ILE A 508 -9.99 -3.37 -13.89
C ILE A 508 -10.51 -4.13 -12.68
N THR A 509 -10.45 -5.46 -12.72
CA THR A 509 -10.79 -6.34 -11.59
C THR A 509 -9.54 -7.08 -11.15
N LEU A 510 -9.18 -6.91 -9.87
CA LEU A 510 -8.13 -7.67 -9.23
C LEU A 510 -8.77 -8.86 -8.51
N GLN A 511 -8.33 -10.08 -8.83
CA GLN A 511 -8.88 -11.30 -8.25
C GLN A 511 -7.79 -12.36 -8.06
N ALA A 512 -8.12 -13.40 -7.29
CA ALA A 512 -7.29 -14.59 -7.23
C ALA A 512 -7.33 -15.35 -8.57
N GLY A 513 -6.18 -15.83 -9.01
CA GLY A 513 -6.03 -16.77 -10.12
C GLY A 513 -5.50 -18.13 -9.67
N ASP A 514 -5.23 -18.99 -10.64
CA ASP A 514 -4.79 -20.36 -10.37
C ASP A 514 -3.38 -20.40 -9.76
N GLY A 515 -3.13 -21.42 -8.92
CA GLY A 515 -1.80 -21.71 -8.38
C GLY A 515 -1.26 -20.69 -7.37
N GLY A 516 -2.15 -19.98 -6.67
CA GLY A 516 -1.74 -18.99 -5.68
C GLY A 516 -1.20 -17.69 -6.30
N LYS A 517 -1.74 -17.28 -7.45
CA LYS A 517 -1.35 -16.04 -8.13
C LYS A 517 -2.46 -15.01 -8.06
N LEU A 518 -2.10 -13.73 -8.06
CA LEU A 518 -3.06 -12.67 -8.29
C LEU A 518 -3.20 -12.45 -9.80
N VAL A 519 -4.43 -12.30 -10.26
CA VAL A 519 -4.76 -12.05 -11.67
C VAL A 519 -5.51 -10.73 -11.78
N THR A 520 -5.01 -9.86 -12.65
CA THR A 520 -5.73 -8.65 -13.05
C THR A 520 -6.43 -8.90 -14.38
N SER A 521 -7.74 -8.68 -14.40
CA SER A 521 -8.54 -8.69 -15.63
C SER A 521 -9.04 -7.30 -15.96
N VAL A 522 -9.13 -6.99 -17.25
CA VAL A 522 -9.64 -5.70 -17.73
C VAL A 522 -10.83 -5.98 -18.64
N SER A 523 -11.93 -5.27 -18.41
CA SER A 523 -13.11 -5.31 -19.26
C SER A 523 -13.36 -3.93 -19.84
N ILE A 524 -13.56 -3.83 -21.14
CA ILE A 524 -13.82 -2.58 -21.86
C ILE A 524 -15.19 -2.63 -22.53
N VAL A 525 -15.97 -1.56 -22.36
CA VAL A 525 -17.24 -1.34 -23.05
C VAL A 525 -17.16 -0.03 -23.82
N LEU A 526 -17.26 -0.13 -25.13
CA LEU A 526 -17.31 1.01 -26.02
C LEU A 526 -18.69 1.68 -25.95
N GLY A 527 -18.71 3.01 -25.88
CA GLY A 527 -19.93 3.78 -26.04
C GLY A 527 -20.43 3.76 -27.48
N LYS A 528 -21.61 4.35 -27.71
CA LYS A 528 -22.17 4.50 -29.05
C LYS A 528 -21.21 5.30 -29.93
N ALA A 529 -20.82 4.73 -31.08
CA ALA A 529 -20.03 5.42 -32.09
C ALA A 529 -20.81 6.65 -32.62
N PRO A 530 -20.31 7.88 -32.41
CA PRO A 530 -20.95 9.06 -32.98
C PRO A 530 -20.59 9.23 -34.46
N ALA A 531 -21.30 10.13 -35.15
CA ALA A 531 -20.84 10.58 -36.46
C ALA A 531 -19.61 11.50 -36.30
N PRO A 532 -18.57 11.37 -37.15
CA PRO A 532 -17.49 12.35 -37.22
C PRO A 532 -18.03 13.77 -37.45
N ASP A 533 -17.45 14.74 -36.76
CA ASP A 533 -17.68 16.16 -37.03
C ASP A 533 -16.72 16.61 -38.15
N VAL A 534 -17.26 17.10 -39.27
CA VAL A 534 -16.50 17.41 -40.49
C VAL A 534 -16.68 18.89 -40.83
N ASP A 535 -15.58 19.63 -40.94
CA ASP A 535 -15.62 21.04 -41.31
C ASP A 535 -15.99 21.21 -42.79
N LYS A 536 -16.89 22.15 -43.11
CA LYS A 536 -17.38 22.35 -44.47
C LYS A 536 -16.53 23.37 -45.22
N THR A 537 -15.75 22.92 -46.21
CA THR A 537 -15.90 23.22 -47.65
C THR A 537 -14.69 22.71 -48.44
N LEU A 538 -14.91 21.73 -49.31
CA LEU A 538 -13.97 21.34 -50.37
C LEU A 538 -14.53 21.78 -51.71
N ASP A 539 -13.74 22.47 -52.52
CA ASP A 539 -14.10 22.77 -53.90
C ASP A 539 -14.11 21.49 -54.75
N GLY A 540 -15.16 21.32 -55.58
CA GLY A 540 -15.41 20.08 -56.33
C GLY A 540 -14.33 19.66 -57.34
N TRP A 541 -13.39 20.53 -57.69
CA TRP A 541 -12.26 20.19 -58.58
C TRP A 541 -11.11 19.52 -57.82
N VAL A 542 -10.87 19.89 -56.55
CA VAL A 542 -9.90 19.25 -55.66
C VAL A 542 -10.34 17.80 -55.36
N PHE A 543 -11.65 17.60 -55.21
CA PHE A 543 -12.25 16.27 -55.02
C PHE A 543 -11.98 15.30 -56.17
N ASN A 544 -12.18 15.72 -57.42
CA ASN A 544 -11.96 14.85 -58.59
C ASN A 544 -10.50 14.45 -58.79
N ALA A 545 -9.56 15.25 -58.27
CA ALA A 545 -8.14 14.91 -58.25
C ALA A 545 -7.85 13.86 -57.16
N LEU A 546 -8.36 14.09 -55.94
CA LEU A 546 -8.23 13.16 -54.80
C LEU A 546 -8.87 11.80 -55.06
N ASP A 547 -10.08 11.78 -55.63
CA ASP A 547 -10.83 10.57 -55.99
C ASP A 547 -10.03 9.64 -56.92
N LYS A 548 -9.41 10.21 -57.96
CA LYS A 548 -8.55 9.47 -58.91
C LYS A 548 -7.26 8.93 -58.29
N LEU A 549 -6.80 9.53 -57.20
CA LEU A 549 -5.53 9.21 -56.56
C LEU A 549 -5.71 8.19 -55.43
N LEU A 550 -6.79 8.32 -54.65
CA LEU A 550 -7.05 7.53 -53.46
C LEU A 550 -8.13 6.46 -53.68
N GLY A 551 -8.74 6.41 -54.86
CA GLY A 551 -9.74 5.39 -55.23
C GLY A 551 -11.02 5.51 -54.40
N TRP A 552 -11.45 6.74 -54.12
CA TRP A 552 -12.67 7.01 -53.35
C TRP A 552 -13.89 6.49 -54.12
N THR A 553 -14.92 6.07 -53.38
CA THR A 553 -16.10 5.40 -54.00
C THR A 553 -17.39 6.16 -53.78
N SER A 554 -17.34 7.25 -53.01
CA SER A 554 -18.48 8.08 -52.67
C SER A 554 -18.67 9.25 -53.64
N THR A 555 -19.86 9.85 -53.61
CA THR A 555 -20.22 11.01 -54.45
C THR A 555 -19.77 12.35 -53.87
N SER A 556 -19.15 12.38 -52.68
CA SER A 556 -18.65 13.61 -52.06
C SER A 556 -17.41 13.37 -51.18
N PRO A 557 -16.48 14.34 -51.09
CA PRO A 557 -15.29 14.20 -50.25
C PRO A 557 -15.62 14.08 -48.76
N GLN A 558 -16.75 14.67 -48.33
CA GLN A 558 -17.21 14.61 -46.95
C GLN A 558 -17.64 13.20 -46.56
N ASP A 559 -18.33 12.49 -47.45
CA ASP A 559 -18.74 11.10 -47.22
C ASP A 559 -17.51 10.21 -47.07
N GLU A 560 -16.49 10.40 -47.89
CA GLU A 560 -15.26 9.61 -47.80
C GLU A 560 -14.45 9.95 -46.54
N ILE A 561 -14.24 11.24 -46.22
CA ILE A 561 -13.55 11.65 -44.98
C ILE A 561 -14.27 11.06 -43.75
N THR A 562 -15.61 11.07 -43.78
CA THR A 562 -16.44 10.45 -42.74
C THR A 562 -16.24 8.94 -42.67
N GLN A 563 -16.26 8.23 -43.81
CA GLN A 563 -16.05 6.78 -43.87
C GLN A 563 -14.64 6.38 -43.40
N GLN A 564 -13.61 7.13 -43.79
CA GLN A 564 -12.24 6.87 -43.36
C GLN A 564 -12.09 7.11 -41.85
N ALA A 565 -12.61 8.22 -41.31
CA ALA A 565 -12.64 8.49 -39.88
C ALA A 565 -13.35 7.38 -39.09
N GLN A 566 -14.48 6.88 -39.59
CA GLN A 566 -15.19 5.75 -39.00
C GLN A 566 -14.40 4.45 -39.07
N LYS A 567 -13.72 4.16 -40.18
CA LYS A 567 -12.87 2.97 -40.33
C LYS A 567 -11.69 3.01 -39.35
N PHE A 568 -10.98 4.14 -39.28
CA PHE A 568 -9.92 4.38 -38.29
C PHE A 568 -10.38 4.11 -36.87
N ALA A 569 -11.50 4.74 -36.50
CA ALA A 569 -12.09 4.61 -35.19
C ALA A 569 -12.44 3.15 -34.86
N ASN A 570 -13.04 2.43 -35.81
CA ASN A 570 -13.43 1.03 -35.62
C ASN A 570 -12.20 0.11 -35.49
N ASP A 571 -11.15 0.33 -36.28
CA ASP A 571 -9.90 -0.45 -36.21
C ASP A 571 -9.21 -0.25 -34.84
N LEU A 572 -9.10 1.01 -34.39
CA LEU A 572 -8.54 1.37 -33.07
C LEU A 572 -9.38 0.77 -31.93
N ALA A 573 -10.71 0.88 -32.01
CA ALA A 573 -11.61 0.41 -30.97
C ALA A 573 -11.64 -1.14 -30.86
N ASN A 574 -11.57 -1.86 -31.99
CA ASN A 574 -11.46 -3.32 -31.98
C ASN A 574 -10.11 -3.78 -31.42
N THR A 575 -9.00 -3.18 -31.88
CA THR A 575 -7.66 -3.48 -31.38
C THR A 575 -7.55 -3.24 -29.89
N PHE A 576 -8.10 -2.11 -29.40
CA PHE A 576 -8.12 -1.79 -27.99
C PHE A 576 -8.96 -2.79 -27.18
N ARG A 577 -10.19 -3.10 -27.60
CA ARG A 577 -11.06 -4.03 -26.89
C ARG A 577 -10.43 -5.42 -26.77
N ASP A 578 -9.89 -5.95 -27.87
CA ASP A 578 -9.46 -7.33 -27.95
C ASP A 578 -8.09 -7.55 -27.25
N ASN A 579 -7.22 -6.54 -27.22
CA ASN A 579 -5.89 -6.64 -26.61
C ASN A 579 -5.84 -6.15 -25.17
N ALA A 580 -6.68 -5.16 -24.79
CA ALA A 580 -6.67 -4.64 -23.43
C ALA A 580 -7.32 -5.62 -22.45
N SER A 581 -8.18 -6.53 -22.90
CA SER A 581 -8.94 -7.46 -22.06
C SER A 581 -8.20 -8.74 -21.66
N THR A 582 -6.88 -8.70 -21.57
CA THR A 582 -6.04 -9.85 -21.22
C THR A 582 -5.79 -9.95 -19.71
N ALA A 583 -5.54 -11.16 -19.23
CA ALA A 583 -5.15 -11.41 -17.84
C ALA A 583 -3.65 -11.14 -17.63
N LEU A 584 -3.30 -10.46 -16.54
CA LEU A 584 -1.93 -10.26 -16.10
C LEU A 584 -1.68 -11.05 -14.80
N ASP A 585 -0.80 -12.06 -14.87
CA ASP A 585 -0.39 -12.88 -13.73
C ASP A 585 0.67 -12.16 -12.87
N ILE A 586 0.50 -12.17 -11.55
CA ILE A 586 1.42 -11.52 -10.61
C ILE A 586 1.72 -12.46 -9.44
N GLU A 587 2.99 -12.50 -9.02
CA GLU A 587 3.46 -13.31 -7.89
C GLU A 587 3.74 -12.41 -6.68
N ASP A 588 3.05 -12.64 -5.55
CA ASP A 588 3.30 -11.96 -4.27
C ASP A 588 3.78 -12.98 -3.23
N CYS A 589 4.87 -12.68 -2.52
CA CYS A 589 5.64 -13.71 -1.84
C CYS A 589 5.80 -13.45 -0.35
N ILE A 590 5.01 -14.15 0.47
CA ILE A 590 5.46 -14.66 1.76
C ILE A 590 5.47 -16.18 1.66
N VAL A 591 6.46 -16.84 2.25
CA VAL A 591 6.57 -18.31 2.24
C VAL A 591 6.53 -18.79 3.68
N LEU A 592 5.70 -19.80 3.97
CA LEU A 592 5.71 -20.47 5.27
C LEU A 592 6.61 -21.72 5.22
N PRO A 593 7.08 -22.24 6.37
CA PRO A 593 7.94 -23.42 6.41
C PRO A 593 7.35 -24.68 5.75
N THR A 594 6.03 -24.76 5.61
CA THR A 594 5.33 -25.86 4.91
C THR A 594 5.12 -25.59 3.41
N GLY A 595 5.25 -24.35 2.94
CA GLY A 595 5.05 -24.02 1.53
C GLY A 595 4.66 -22.56 1.29
N ALA A 596 4.57 -22.21 0.01
CA ALA A 596 4.03 -20.92 -0.45
C ALA A 596 2.50 -20.90 -0.36
N ALA A 597 1.89 -19.73 -0.56
CA ALA A 597 0.44 -19.58 -0.58
C ALA A 597 -0.20 -20.50 -1.63
N HIS A 598 -1.25 -21.21 -1.23
CA HIS A 598 -1.99 -22.15 -2.08
C HIS A 598 -3.20 -21.49 -2.74
N ASP A 599 -3.93 -20.67 -1.99
CA ASP A 599 -5.18 -20.05 -2.46
C ASP A 599 -5.34 -18.64 -1.87
N TYR A 600 -5.97 -17.76 -2.64
CA TYR A 600 -6.30 -16.38 -2.28
C TYR A 600 -7.81 -16.20 -2.40
N SER A 601 -8.42 -15.53 -1.43
CA SER A 601 -9.86 -15.25 -1.44
C SER A 601 -10.17 -13.89 -0.83
N GLN A 602 -11.43 -13.45 -0.92
CA GLN A 602 -11.90 -12.18 -0.35
C GLN A 602 -11.05 -10.95 -0.74
N PHE A 603 -10.74 -10.79 -2.03
CA PHE A 603 -9.97 -9.66 -2.54
C PHE A 603 -10.83 -8.38 -2.57
N VAL A 604 -10.86 -7.59 -1.48
CA VAL A 604 -11.85 -6.50 -1.29
C VAL A 604 -11.20 -5.23 -0.74
N PHE A 605 -11.81 -4.07 -0.96
CA PHE A 605 -11.47 -2.88 -0.18
C PHE A 605 -12.11 -3.00 1.20
N ASN A 606 -11.30 -2.97 2.26
CA ASN A 606 -11.82 -2.96 3.62
C ASN A 606 -12.37 -1.57 4.00
N SER A 607 -13.01 -1.48 5.17
CA SER A 607 -13.59 -0.22 5.67
C SER A 607 -12.59 0.91 5.89
N GLU A 608 -11.30 0.57 6.00
CA GLU A 608 -10.20 1.53 6.14
C GLU A 608 -9.64 1.97 4.76
N GLY A 609 -10.04 1.30 3.69
CA GLY A 609 -9.59 1.53 2.32
C GLY A 609 -8.40 0.69 1.89
N ALA A 610 -7.84 -0.18 2.74
CA ALA A 610 -6.81 -1.13 2.31
C ALA A 610 -7.42 -2.23 1.44
N VAL A 611 -6.62 -2.75 0.50
CA VAL A 611 -6.94 -4.01 -0.17
C VAL A 611 -6.70 -5.13 0.83
N GLN A 612 -7.73 -5.91 1.09
CA GLN A 612 -7.70 -7.08 1.95
C GLN A 612 -7.73 -8.33 1.09
N VAL A 613 -6.92 -9.33 1.44
CA VAL A 613 -6.90 -10.65 0.78
C VAL A 613 -6.73 -11.73 1.83
N ASP A 614 -7.65 -12.69 1.88
CA ASP A 614 -7.50 -13.91 2.66
C ASP A 614 -6.55 -14.86 1.94
N VAL A 615 -5.59 -15.45 2.65
CA VAL A 615 -4.56 -16.32 2.07
C VAL A 615 -4.50 -17.64 2.84
N SER A 616 -4.51 -18.74 2.08
CA SER A 616 -4.39 -20.11 2.57
C SER A 616 -3.03 -20.68 2.23
N PHE A 617 -2.46 -21.48 3.14
CA PHE A 617 -1.17 -22.15 2.96
C PHE A 617 -1.36 -23.68 3.05
N PRO A 618 -0.47 -24.47 2.41
CA PRO A 618 -0.43 -25.92 2.58
C PRO A 618 -0.22 -26.32 4.06
N GLY A 619 -0.82 -27.44 4.46
CA GLY A 619 -0.83 -27.93 5.85
C GLY A 619 -2.15 -27.64 6.54
#